data_AF-A0A060S1P1-F1
#
_entry.id   AF-A0A060S1P1-F1
#
_cell.length_a   1.000
_cell.length_b   1.000
_cell.length_c   1.000
_cell.angle_alpha   90.00
_cell.angle_beta   90.00
_cell.angle_gamma   90.00
#
_symmetry.space_group_name_H-M   'P 1'
#
loop_
_entity.id
_entity.type
_entity.pdbx_description
1 polymer ?
#
loop_
_entity_poly.entity_id
_entity_poly.type
_entity_poly.pdbx_seq_one_letter_code
_entity_poly.pdbx_strand_id
1 'polypeptide(L)'
;MHTGRYPLKRLSAGPDLTARFIRCITGHAPTGHYRDRFRLRHHESTFCYLHSGRPTYHTREHVLFECDRYTRLFRHSSIEEFLQSLDPFYDIERFLRDNPTALSFADAPPDRL
;
A
#
# COMPACT_ATOMS: atom_id res chain seq x y z
N MET A 1 -13.74 15.71 10.05
CA MET A 1 -14.35 15.21 11.31
C MET A 1 -13.68 13.89 11.68
N HIS A 2 -12.87 13.87 12.75
CA HIS A 2 -12.34 12.63 13.31
C HIS A 2 -13.51 11.78 13.81
N THR A 3 -13.66 10.56 13.27
CA THR A 3 -14.85 9.73 13.55
C THR A 3 -14.88 9.09 14.94
N GLY A 4 -13.86 9.29 15.79
CA GLY A 4 -13.77 8.75 17.15
C GLY A 4 -13.78 7.21 17.25
N ARG A 5 -13.85 6.50 16.11
CA ARG A 5 -13.87 5.04 16.05
C ARG A 5 -12.45 4.52 15.87
N TYR A 6 -12.06 3.58 16.73
CA TYR A 6 -10.80 2.86 16.63
C TYR A 6 -10.60 2.33 15.19
N PRO A 7 -9.43 2.53 14.55
CA PRO A 7 -9.21 2.11 13.16
C PRO A 7 -9.60 0.65 12.88
N LEU A 8 -9.33 -0.26 13.84
CA LEU A 8 -9.69 -1.67 13.74
C LEU A 8 -11.21 -1.93 13.65
N LYS A 9 -12.06 -1.10 14.26
CA LYS A 9 -13.52 -1.23 14.10
C LYS A 9 -13.97 -0.87 12.68
N ARG A 10 -13.28 0.05 11.99
CA ARG A 10 -13.56 0.41 10.59
C ARG A 10 -13.12 -0.68 9.61
N LEU A 11 -12.04 -1.39 9.94
CA LEU A 11 -11.50 -2.50 9.16
C LEU A 11 -12.30 -3.81 9.29
N SER A 12 -13.38 -3.82 10.07
CA SER A 12 -14.33 -4.95 10.18
C SER A 12 -14.95 -5.41 8.85
N ALA A 13 -14.67 -4.71 7.74
CA ALA A 13 -15.09 -5.07 6.39
C ALA A 13 -14.42 -6.34 5.82
N GLY A 14 -13.46 -6.95 6.51
CA GLY A 14 -13.02 -8.31 6.20
C GLY A 14 -11.58 -8.62 6.63
N PRO A 15 -11.23 -9.92 6.77
CA PRO A 15 -9.89 -10.34 7.18
C PRO A 15 -8.80 -9.91 6.19
N ASP A 16 -9.10 -9.91 4.88
CA ASP A 16 -8.14 -9.49 3.85
C ASP A 16 -7.79 -8.00 3.95
N LEU A 17 -8.79 -7.11 3.98
CA LEU A 17 -8.59 -5.67 4.13
C LEU A 17 -7.82 -5.35 5.40
N THR A 18 -8.18 -6.00 6.52
CA THR A 18 -7.48 -5.85 7.79
C THR A 18 -6.01 -6.27 7.67
N ALA A 19 -5.73 -7.42 7.06
CA ALA A 19 -4.36 -7.90 6.89
C ALA A 19 -3.50 -6.96 6.03
N ARG A 20 -4.06 -6.42 4.94
CA ARG A 20 -3.37 -5.46 4.06
C ARG A 20 -3.13 -4.13 4.78
N PHE A 21 -4.10 -3.66 5.57
CA PHE A 21 -3.95 -2.48 6.41
C PHE A 21 -2.84 -2.65 7.44
N ILE A 22 -2.82 -3.76 8.19
CA ILE A 22 -1.77 -4.03 9.17
C ILE A 22 -0.40 -4.08 8.50
N ARG A 23 -0.28 -4.75 7.35
CA ARG A 23 0.96 -4.79 6.57
C ARG A 23 1.44 -3.39 6.14
N CYS A 24 0.51 -2.51 5.77
CA CYS A 24 0.80 -1.13 5.41
C CYS A 24 1.42 -0.36 6.59
N ILE A 25 0.75 -0.36 7.75
CA ILE A 25 1.17 0.43 8.90
C ILE A 25 2.46 -0.11 9.53
N THR A 26 2.66 -1.43 9.55
CA THR A 26 3.86 -2.05 10.13
C THR A 26 5.03 -2.16 9.14
N GLY A 27 4.82 -1.85 7.85
CA GLY A 27 5.84 -2.02 6.82
C GLY A 27 6.20 -3.49 6.56
N HIS A 28 5.22 -4.40 6.68
CA HIS A 28 5.35 -5.85 6.46
C HIS A 28 4.60 -6.34 5.22
N ALA A 29 4.25 -5.44 4.30
CA ALA A 29 3.73 -5.81 2.99
C ALA A 29 4.80 -6.56 2.17
N PRO A 30 4.43 -7.52 1.31
CA PRO A 30 5.36 -8.33 0.53
C PRO A 30 5.95 -7.56 -0.67
N THR A 31 6.58 -6.42 -0.38
CA THR A 31 7.21 -5.56 -1.38
C THR A 31 8.67 -5.98 -1.63
N GLY A 32 9.35 -5.32 -2.57
CA GLY A 32 10.80 -5.47 -2.74
C GLY A 32 11.57 -5.13 -1.47
N HIS A 33 11.20 -4.04 -0.80
CA HIS A 33 11.80 -3.61 0.47
C HIS A 33 11.62 -4.62 1.61
N TYR A 34 10.53 -5.38 1.62
CA TYR A 34 10.40 -6.49 2.56
C TYR A 34 11.32 -7.66 2.19
N ARG A 35 11.35 -8.07 0.92
CA ARG A 35 12.19 -9.19 0.46
C ARG A 35 13.69 -8.94 0.64
N ASP A 36 14.14 -7.71 0.46
CA ASP A 36 15.53 -7.30 0.71
C ASP A 36 15.92 -7.51 2.19
N ARG A 37 15.00 -7.25 3.12
CA ARG A 37 15.22 -7.47 4.56
C ARG A 37 15.06 -8.94 4.99
N PHE A 38 14.15 -9.69 4.36
CA PHE A 38 13.78 -11.05 4.78
C PHE A 38 14.19 -12.09 3.74
N ARG A 39 15.14 -12.96 4.10
CA ARG A 39 15.89 -13.88 3.22
C ARG A 39 15.06 -14.84 2.34
N LEU A 40 13.79 -15.07 2.66
CA LEU A 40 12.97 -16.13 2.06
C LEU A 40 12.81 -16.00 0.53
N ARG A 41 13.07 -14.82 -0.05
CA ARG A 41 12.97 -14.56 -1.50
C ARG A 41 14.01 -13.56 -2.02
N HIS A 42 15.22 -13.57 -1.44
CA HIS A 42 16.28 -12.63 -1.79
C HIS A 42 16.75 -12.69 -3.26
N HIS A 43 16.40 -13.76 -3.99
CA HIS A 43 16.74 -13.95 -5.40
C HIS A 43 15.68 -13.38 -6.35
N GLU A 44 14.49 -13.03 -5.86
CA GLU A 44 13.47 -12.38 -6.68
C GLU A 44 13.78 -10.88 -6.82
N SER A 45 13.40 -10.28 -7.96
CA SER A 45 13.66 -8.85 -8.15
C SER A 45 12.91 -8.00 -7.11
N THR A 46 13.62 -7.04 -6.52
CA THR A 46 13.09 -6.08 -5.56
C THR A 46 12.51 -4.81 -6.20
N PHE A 47 12.52 -4.73 -7.52
CA PHE A 47 12.00 -3.58 -8.27
C PHE A 47 10.57 -3.81 -8.76
N CYS A 48 9.84 -2.71 -8.92
CA CYS A 48 8.58 -2.63 -9.63
C CYS A 48 8.88 -2.27 -11.10
N TYR A 49 8.40 -3.09 -12.04
CA TYR A 49 8.59 -2.86 -13.48
C TYR A 49 7.28 -2.56 -14.22
N LEU A 50 6.15 -2.70 -13.52
CA LEU A 50 4.84 -2.69 -14.17
C LEU A 50 4.32 -1.27 -14.40
N HIS A 51 4.93 -0.23 -13.85
CA HIS A 51 4.48 1.16 -14.03
C HIS A 51 5.12 1.82 -15.26
N SER A 52 4.57 2.94 -15.74
CA SER A 52 5.03 3.64 -16.96
C SER A 52 6.43 4.28 -16.87
N GLY A 53 7.09 4.16 -15.72
CA GLY A 53 8.38 4.77 -15.44
C GLY A 53 9.57 3.82 -15.60
N ARG A 54 10.75 4.29 -15.18
CA ARG A 54 11.92 3.43 -15.00
C ARG A 54 11.66 2.44 -13.85
N PRO A 55 12.29 1.25 -13.85
CA PRO A 55 12.17 0.33 -12.73
C PRO A 55 12.50 1.02 -11.40
N THR A 56 11.55 1.05 -10.48
CA THR A 56 11.69 1.72 -9.19
C THR A 56 11.74 0.70 -8.07
N TYR A 57 12.51 0.96 -7.02
CA TYR A 57 12.57 0.09 -5.86
C TYR A 57 11.17 -0.08 -5.24
N HIS A 58 10.71 -1.31 -5.10
CA HIS A 58 9.33 -1.58 -4.67
C HIS A 58 9.22 -1.39 -3.15
N THR A 59 9.00 -0.14 -2.73
CA THR A 59 8.77 0.27 -1.34
C THR A 59 7.27 0.41 -1.05
N ARG A 60 6.91 0.62 0.22
CA ARG A 60 5.53 0.95 0.59
C ARG A 60 5.13 2.31 0.03
N GLU A 61 6.04 3.27 0.09
CA GLU A 61 5.89 4.64 -0.39
C GLU A 61 5.62 4.64 -1.90
N HIS A 62 6.36 3.83 -2.66
CA HIS A 62 6.11 3.63 -4.08
C HIS A 62 4.67 3.15 -4.35
N VAL A 63 4.19 2.14 -3.61
CA VAL A 63 2.82 1.63 -3.75
C VAL A 63 1.79 2.72 -3.40
N LEU A 64 1.98 3.45 -2.31
CA LEU A 64 1.01 4.42 -1.81
C LEU A 64 0.96 5.71 -2.63
N PHE A 65 2.09 6.19 -3.16
CA PHE A 65 2.20 7.56 -3.68
C PHE A 65 2.67 7.67 -5.13
N GLU A 66 3.36 6.67 -5.68
CA GLU A 66 4.08 6.83 -6.96
C GLU A 66 3.55 5.92 -8.09
N CYS A 67 3.31 4.64 -7.81
CA CYS A 67 3.03 3.62 -8.81
C CYS A 67 1.69 3.84 -9.53
N ASP A 68 1.71 4.21 -10.81
CA ASP A 68 0.51 4.50 -11.62
C ASP A 68 -0.46 3.32 -11.83
N ARG A 69 -0.07 2.09 -11.48
CA ARG A 69 -0.95 0.90 -11.47
C ARG A 69 -2.10 1.01 -10.47
N TYR A 70 -1.93 1.79 -9.40
CA TYR A 70 -2.92 1.92 -8.33
C TYR A 70 -3.75 3.20 -8.45
N THR A 71 -5.06 3.11 -8.21
CA THR A 71 -5.95 4.28 -8.10
C THR A 71 -5.56 5.08 -6.86
N ARG A 72 -5.41 6.40 -6.99
CA ARG A 72 -5.25 7.30 -5.85
C ARG A 72 -6.31 8.39 -5.89
N LEU A 73 -7.02 8.56 -4.79
CA LEU A 73 -8.06 9.59 -4.62
C LEU A 73 -7.75 10.58 -3.49
N PHE A 74 -6.57 10.48 -2.86
CA PHE A 74 -6.14 11.39 -1.79
C PHE A 74 -4.92 12.22 -2.22
N ARG A 75 -4.73 13.39 -1.60
CA ARG A 75 -3.88 14.50 -2.08
C ARG A 75 -2.43 14.49 -1.57
N HIS A 76 -2.01 13.42 -0.91
CA HIS A 76 -0.69 13.37 -0.24
C HIS A 76 0.38 12.90 -1.22
N SER A 77 1.54 13.56 -1.21
CA SER A 77 2.67 13.24 -2.08
C SER A 77 3.79 12.47 -1.38
N SER A 78 3.75 12.40 -0.05
CA SER A 78 4.74 11.67 0.77
C SER A 78 4.12 11.03 2.02
N ILE A 79 4.89 10.15 2.69
CA ILE A 79 4.48 9.55 3.95
C ILE A 79 4.42 10.59 5.07
N GLU A 80 5.30 11.60 5.04
CA GLU A 80 5.33 12.69 6.03
C GLU A 80 4.06 13.54 5.96
N GLU A 81 3.66 13.98 4.76
CA GLU A 81 2.42 14.72 4.54
C GLU A 81 1.20 13.88 4.94
N PHE A 82 1.23 12.61 4.57
CA PHE A 82 0.19 11.66 4.89
C PHE A 82 0.00 11.49 6.41
N LEU A 83 1.09 11.34 7.17
CA LEU A 83 1.04 11.22 8.64
C LEU A 83 0.59 12.50 9.34
N GLN A 84 0.77 13.67 8.72
CA GLN A 84 0.25 14.95 9.22
C GLN A 84 -1.23 15.17 8.93
N SER A 85 -1.87 14.31 8.12
CA SER A 85 -3.28 14.42 7.80
C SER A 85 -4.18 14.19 9.02
N LEU A 86 -5.41 14.71 8.95
CA LEU A 86 -6.38 14.59 10.04
C LEU A 86 -6.86 13.14 10.26
N ASP A 87 -6.78 12.25 9.28
CA ASP A 87 -7.14 10.83 9.46
C ASP A 87 -6.39 9.95 8.45
N PRO A 88 -5.06 9.74 8.63
CA PRO A 88 -4.26 8.93 7.72
C PRO A 88 -4.85 7.53 7.56
N PHE A 89 -5.37 6.96 8.65
CA PHE A 89 -5.94 5.63 8.61
C PHE A 89 -7.18 5.51 7.71
N TYR A 90 -8.00 6.56 7.60
CA TYR A 90 -9.11 6.58 6.65
C TYR A 90 -8.60 6.56 5.20
N ASP A 91 -7.56 7.33 4.90
CA ASP A 91 -6.99 7.41 3.55
C ASP A 91 -6.32 6.08 3.13
N ILE A 92 -5.60 5.39 4.03
CA ILE A 92 -5.10 4.02 3.76
C ILE A 92 -6.26 3.06 3.53
N GLU A 93 -7.30 3.09 4.38
CA GLU A 93 -8.44 2.19 4.23
C GLU A 93 -9.09 2.37 2.85
N ARG A 94 -9.35 3.62 2.46
CA ARG A 94 -9.93 3.95 1.16
C ARG A 94 -9.04 3.47 0.01
N PHE A 95 -7.74 3.74 0.07
CA PHE A 95 -6.77 3.24 -0.91
C PHE A 95 -6.85 1.72 -1.10
N LEU A 96 -6.89 0.96 0.00
CA LEU A 96 -6.90 -0.50 -0.04
C LEU A 96 -8.24 -1.07 -0.53
N ARG A 97 -9.35 -0.34 -0.36
CA ARG A 97 -10.64 -0.69 -0.96
C ARG A 97 -10.64 -0.47 -2.46
N ASP A 98 -10.09 0.66 -2.91
CA ASP A 98 -9.99 1.01 -4.33
C ASP A 98 -8.95 0.15 -5.07
N ASN A 99 -8.01 -0.46 -4.34
CA ASN A 99 -6.94 -1.30 -4.88
C ASN A 99 -6.86 -2.66 -4.16
N PRO A 100 -7.69 -3.65 -4.55
CA PRO A 100 -7.80 -4.93 -3.86
C PRO A 100 -6.50 -5.73 -3.75
N THR A 101 -5.59 -5.60 -4.73
CA THR A 101 -4.31 -6.33 -4.71
C THR A 101 -3.17 -5.58 -4.02
N ALA A 102 -3.33 -4.28 -3.75
CA ALA A 102 -2.28 -3.47 -3.13
C ALA A 102 -1.89 -4.04 -1.75
N LEU A 103 -0.59 -4.22 -1.53
CA LEU A 103 0.00 -4.74 -0.28
C LEU A 103 -0.49 -6.16 0.10
N SER A 104 -1.09 -6.87 -0.84
CA SER A 104 -1.46 -8.28 -0.74
C SER A 104 -0.33 -9.18 -1.24
N PHE A 105 -0.51 -10.51 -1.20
CA PHE A 105 0.41 -11.46 -1.85
C PHE A 105 0.07 -11.72 -3.34
N ALA A 106 -1.02 -11.15 -3.83
CA ALA A 106 -1.37 -11.21 -5.24
C ALA A 106 -0.52 -10.23 -6.06
N ASP A 107 -0.45 -10.47 -7.37
CA ASP A 107 0.21 -9.57 -8.30
C ASP A 107 -0.47 -8.20 -8.38
N ALA A 108 0.27 -7.20 -8.87
CA ALA A 108 -0.28 -5.87 -9.11
C ALA A 108 -1.46 -5.93 -10.10
N PRO A 109 -2.39 -4.95 -10.06
CA PRO A 109 -3.52 -4.92 -10.98
C PRO A 109 -3.06 -5.01 -12.46
N PRO A 110 -3.83 -5.72 -13.31
CA PRO A 110 -3.55 -5.75 -14.74
C PRO A 110 -3.63 -4.34 -15.34
N ASP A 111 -3.11 -4.17 -16.55
CA ASP A 111 -3.16 -2.87 -17.23
C ASP A 111 -4.61 -2.39 -17.35
N ARG A 112 -4.82 -1.10 -17.09
CA ARG A 112 -6.10 -0.46 -17.39
C ARG A 112 -6.15 -0.27 -18.90
N LEU A 113 -6.96 -1.11 -19.56
CA LEU A 113 -7.37 -0.89 -20.95
C LEU A 113 -8.09 0.46 -21.09
#